data_AF-A0A7J9SJB0-F1
#
_entry.id   AF-A0A7J9SJB0-F1
#
_cell.length_a   1.000
_cell.length_b   1.000
_cell.length_c   1.000
_cell.angle_alpha   90.00
_cell.angle_beta   90.00
_cell.angle_gamma   90.00
#
_symmetry.space_group_name_H-M   'P 1'
#
loop_
_entity.id
_entity.type
_entity.pdbx_description
1 polymer ?
#
loop_
_entity_poly.entity_id
_entity_poly.type
_entity_poly.pdbx_seq_one_letter_code
_entity_poly.pdbx_strand_id
1 'polypeptide(L)'
;MGTQPPPDDGPERTPPTDTPGPDRAILAYLGVRTLVLVVVVAFGYVTRPIWHGLVYSAIYSPTGLLVVGGGSLAAVVLWYLPPDRLRSAGSGVGGSSDLDVVSDGPDSLGELVGTDNGTAAAKFRLLAVIVGLLIAVSLLVGGISGTFEQRTLAQETMADATEVEAFPEANPENPRVVPRRVSEVTTRGEVSYRQHRLGTSDIARREDGSLAWSYPIEPDGFRNTLLENQRGVLLADMTRIDERRTETFDDTDFTYGEGMFLHRSADWQLKKTDYLARYNDDAVEFTHDGTPYMYYPKTGHEWRLVPFPHTVPVWDGGALVFPDGEIRHLAPEEAQSSEILDGQRLYPVSLTRAEMGSLGYRNGIVNQLPVVGAHRGEVELATLPDGADNRQPFIIDLAGERLSYVTAMEPYGADSRGLDEVWFADAETGEYTFFGTDRETLTGPERAMGIARSEDSQTNWGRNFVVTEPVPTIVDEDLWWHIKVSPVDFTDVTRNVFVNADSGAAIAVETDNETRAFIRGDINESTTDGDRDDEGAPDDGTDSDIIYYIVVTNQTGEVVERIPVRSGQDTSIVPPDDDRVTVVNGTATATNDSATTTNESTTAA
;
A
#
# COMPACT_ATOMS: atom_id res chain seq x y z
N MET A 1 46.73 83.51 -68.40
CA MET A 1 46.86 83.47 -66.92
C MET A 1 45.47 83.73 -66.38
N GLY A 2 44.70 82.82 -65.77
CA GLY A 2 44.90 81.58 -65.01
C GLY A 2 43.66 81.51 -64.08
N THR A 3 43.07 80.41 -63.64
CA THR A 3 43.30 78.96 -63.75
C THR A 3 41.95 78.35 -63.36
N GLN A 4 41.39 77.46 -64.21
CA GLN A 4 40.24 76.62 -63.88
C GLN A 4 40.67 75.52 -62.90
N PRO A 5 39.90 75.25 -61.83
CA PRO A 5 40.07 74.03 -61.04
C PRO A 5 39.48 72.81 -61.78
N PRO A 6 40.07 71.61 -61.60
CA PRO A 6 39.71 70.39 -62.32
C PRO A 6 38.39 69.77 -61.80
N PRO A 7 37.69 68.96 -62.62
CA PRO A 7 36.55 68.17 -62.17
C PRO A 7 37.01 67.02 -61.26
N ASP A 8 36.37 66.89 -60.11
CA ASP A 8 36.60 65.84 -59.12
C ASP A 8 35.75 64.61 -59.50
N ASP A 9 36.32 63.72 -60.31
CA ASP A 9 35.77 62.39 -60.59
C ASP A 9 36.07 61.47 -59.39
N GLY A 10 35.28 61.63 -58.32
CA GLY A 10 35.22 60.67 -57.21
C GLY A 10 34.26 59.53 -57.55
N PRO A 11 34.61 58.25 -57.27
CA PRO A 11 33.74 57.13 -57.58
C PRO A 11 32.43 57.22 -56.79
N GLU A 12 31.33 57.10 -57.53
CA GLU A 12 29.96 56.97 -57.04
C GLU A 12 29.91 55.84 -56.00
N ARG A 13 29.82 56.20 -54.71
CA ARG A 13 29.60 55.22 -53.64
C ARG A 13 28.19 54.67 -53.79
N THR A 14 28.06 53.53 -54.45
CA THR A 14 26.90 52.66 -54.30
C THR A 14 26.68 52.40 -52.82
N PRO A 15 25.51 52.73 -52.23
CA PRO A 15 25.23 52.36 -50.85
C PRO A 15 25.27 50.83 -50.77
N PRO A 16 26.01 50.24 -49.82
CA PRO A 16 25.94 48.80 -49.62
C PRO A 16 24.49 48.49 -49.23
N THR A 17 23.81 47.72 -50.08
CA THR A 17 22.64 46.95 -49.67
C THR A 17 23.11 45.81 -48.77
N ASP A 18 23.66 46.17 -47.62
CA ASP A 18 23.79 45.25 -46.49
C ASP A 18 22.38 45.08 -45.95
N THR A 19 21.70 44.05 -46.46
CA THR A 19 20.60 43.44 -45.73
C THR A 19 21.19 43.06 -44.38
N PRO A 20 20.74 43.61 -43.23
CA PRO A 20 21.34 43.29 -41.95
C PRO A 20 21.14 41.79 -41.72
N GLY A 21 22.20 41.01 -41.90
CA GLY A 21 22.22 39.64 -41.40
C GLY A 21 22.01 39.69 -39.88
N PRO A 22 21.35 38.69 -39.28
CA PRO A 22 21.12 38.69 -37.84
C PRO A 22 22.42 38.98 -37.08
N ASP A 23 22.40 39.98 -36.20
CA ASP A 23 23.58 40.45 -35.48
C ASP A 23 24.33 39.27 -34.86
N ARG A 24 25.63 39.13 -35.15
CA ARG A 24 26.46 38.01 -34.66
C ARG A 24 26.40 37.88 -33.13
N ALA A 25 26.20 38.99 -32.42
CA ALA A 25 26.01 39.03 -30.98
C ALA A 25 24.71 38.34 -30.52
N ILE A 26 23.60 38.52 -31.24
CA ILE A 26 22.32 37.86 -30.96
C ILE A 26 22.44 36.36 -31.26
N LEU A 27 23.08 35.99 -32.35
CA LEU A 27 23.32 34.58 -32.69
C LEU A 27 24.21 33.89 -31.64
N ALA A 28 25.27 34.56 -31.16
CA ALA A 28 26.12 34.04 -30.10
C ALA A 28 25.37 33.91 -28.77
N TYR A 29 24.57 34.91 -28.40
CA TYR A 29 23.74 34.90 -27.19
C TYR A 29 22.75 33.72 -27.19
N LEU A 30 22.01 33.55 -28.29
CA LEU A 30 21.07 32.44 -28.43
C LEU A 30 21.82 31.10 -28.44
N GLY A 31 22.93 31.01 -29.18
CA GLY A 31 23.73 29.79 -29.29
C GLY A 31 24.25 29.28 -27.94
N VAL A 32 24.81 30.17 -27.11
CA VAL A 32 25.30 29.80 -25.77
C VAL A 32 24.16 29.34 -24.87
N ARG A 33 23.03 30.06 -24.86
CA ARG A 33 21.86 29.70 -24.03
C ARG A 33 21.21 28.39 -24.44
N THR A 34 21.16 28.12 -25.74
CA THR A 34 20.67 26.85 -26.26
C THR A 34 21.62 25.71 -25.88
N LEU A 35 22.94 25.92 -25.96
CA LEU A 35 23.92 24.91 -25.52
C LEU A 35 23.74 24.55 -24.03
N VAL A 36 23.60 25.57 -23.16
CA VAL A 36 23.35 25.34 -21.72
C VAL A 36 22.04 24.61 -21.50
N LEU A 37 20.97 25.02 -22.18
CA LEU A 37 19.67 24.33 -22.07
C LEU A 37 19.78 22.86 -22.51
N VAL A 38 20.50 22.57 -23.60
CA VAL A 38 20.74 21.20 -24.07
C VAL A 38 21.49 20.38 -23.02
N VAL A 39 22.51 20.94 -22.36
CA VAL A 39 23.24 20.26 -21.28
C VAL A 39 22.32 19.98 -20.08
N VAL A 40 21.48 20.94 -19.69
CA VAL A 40 20.50 20.76 -18.59
C VAL A 40 19.47 19.68 -18.93
N VAL A 41 18.93 19.71 -20.15
CA VAL A 41 17.97 18.69 -20.63
C VAL A 41 18.63 17.31 -20.72
N ALA A 42 19.87 17.22 -21.20
CA ALA A 42 20.62 15.97 -21.24
C ALA A 42 20.86 15.40 -19.83
N PHE A 43 21.23 16.26 -18.87
CA PHE A 43 21.36 15.86 -17.47
C PHE A 43 20.03 15.38 -16.87
N GLY A 44 18.95 16.12 -17.13
CA GLY A 44 17.59 15.73 -16.72
C GLY A 44 17.15 14.40 -17.33
N TYR A 45 17.50 14.13 -18.59
CA TYR A 45 17.20 12.88 -19.27
C TYR A 45 17.95 11.67 -18.68
N VAL A 46 19.23 11.84 -18.33
CA VAL A 46 20.04 10.78 -17.69
C VAL A 46 19.56 10.51 -16.26
N THR A 47 19.13 11.55 -15.55
CA THR A 47 18.60 11.45 -14.18
C THR A 47 17.07 11.30 -14.14
N ARG A 48 16.42 11.01 -15.28
CA ARG A 48 14.97 11.06 -15.42
C ARG A 48 14.19 10.27 -14.36
N PRO A 49 14.63 9.08 -13.88
CA PRO A 49 13.87 8.33 -12.87
C PRO A 49 13.65 9.12 -11.57
N ILE A 50 14.59 10.00 -11.20
CA ILE A 50 14.46 10.90 -10.04
C ILE A 50 13.32 11.91 -10.25
N TRP A 51 13.16 12.38 -11.49
CA TRP A 51 12.16 13.38 -11.87
C TRP A 51 10.82 12.77 -12.27
N HIS A 52 10.67 11.44 -12.21
CA HIS A 52 9.49 10.72 -12.68
C HIS A 52 8.19 11.33 -12.15
N GLY A 53 8.03 11.46 -10.83
CA GLY A 53 6.81 12.01 -10.25
C GLY A 53 6.48 13.45 -10.71
N LEU A 54 7.50 14.28 -10.91
CA LEU A 54 7.33 15.67 -11.38
C LEU A 54 6.94 15.73 -12.86
N VAL A 55 7.60 14.96 -13.73
CA VAL A 55 7.27 14.93 -15.16
C VAL A 55 5.93 14.23 -15.39
N TYR A 56 5.70 13.10 -14.70
CA TYR A 56 4.45 12.38 -14.75
C TYR A 56 3.27 13.28 -14.34
N SER A 57 3.39 13.99 -13.21
CA SER A 57 2.34 14.93 -12.79
C SER A 57 2.16 16.08 -13.78
N ALA A 58 3.23 16.55 -14.44
CA ALA A 58 3.12 17.55 -15.50
C ALA A 58 2.29 17.06 -16.71
N ILE A 59 2.33 15.77 -16.99
CA ILE A 59 1.65 15.16 -18.15
C ILE A 59 0.24 14.69 -17.79
N TYR A 60 0.06 14.06 -16.63
CA TYR A 60 -1.16 13.34 -16.23
C TYR A 60 -1.84 13.94 -15.00
N SER A 61 -1.67 15.23 -14.75
CA SER A 61 -2.47 15.95 -13.75
C SER A 61 -2.70 17.38 -14.21
N PRO A 62 -3.94 17.92 -14.15
CA PRO A 62 -4.18 19.34 -14.43
C PRO A 62 -3.36 20.27 -13.55
N THR A 63 -3.18 19.93 -12.28
CA THR A 63 -2.38 20.70 -11.33
C THR A 63 -0.91 20.70 -11.73
N GLY A 64 -0.36 19.52 -12.02
CA GLY A 64 1.03 19.39 -12.43
C GLY A 64 1.29 20.05 -13.79
N LEU A 65 0.37 19.94 -14.74
CA LEU A 65 0.46 20.60 -16.04
C LEU A 65 0.55 22.12 -15.90
N LEU A 66 -0.27 22.72 -15.03
CA LEU A 66 -0.24 24.16 -14.78
C LEU A 66 1.05 24.58 -14.06
N VAL A 67 1.40 23.92 -12.96
CA VAL A 67 2.53 24.36 -12.10
C VAL A 67 3.87 23.96 -12.70
N VAL A 68 4.07 22.67 -12.98
CA VAL A 68 5.33 22.15 -13.52
C VAL A 68 5.42 22.47 -14.99
N GLY A 69 4.43 22.11 -15.80
CA GLY A 69 4.44 22.38 -17.25
C GLY A 69 4.48 23.88 -17.56
N GLY A 70 3.54 24.65 -17.01
CA GLY A 70 3.47 26.10 -17.18
C GLY A 70 4.67 26.83 -16.57
N GLY A 71 5.15 26.41 -15.40
CA GLY A 71 6.34 26.97 -14.75
C GLY A 71 7.62 26.72 -15.56
N SER A 72 7.81 25.50 -16.08
CA SER A 72 8.94 25.17 -16.96
C SER A 72 8.88 25.96 -18.25
N LEU A 73 7.71 26.11 -18.87
CA LEU A 73 7.55 26.93 -20.08
C LEU A 73 7.90 28.40 -19.80
N ALA A 74 7.40 28.97 -18.70
CA ALA A 74 7.71 30.33 -18.28
C ALA A 74 9.22 30.51 -18.04
N ALA A 75 9.88 29.54 -17.39
CA ALA A 75 11.31 29.56 -17.17
C ALA A 75 12.10 29.55 -18.49
N VAL A 76 11.71 28.74 -19.47
CA VAL A 76 12.34 28.71 -20.80
C VAL A 76 12.11 30.03 -21.55
N VAL A 77 10.91 30.60 -21.50
CA VAL A 77 10.62 31.90 -22.13
C VAL A 77 11.47 33.00 -21.51
N LEU A 78 11.55 33.07 -20.18
CA LEU A 78 12.39 34.04 -19.46
C LEU A 78 13.89 33.80 -19.69
N TRP A 79 14.29 32.55 -19.89
CA TRP A 79 15.64 32.16 -20.27
C TRP A 79 16.01 32.71 -21.65
N TYR A 80 15.10 32.82 -22.61
CA TYR A 80 15.41 33.41 -23.91
C TYR A 80 15.10 34.91 -24.02
N LEU A 81 14.41 35.49 -23.04
CA LEU A 81 14.03 36.89 -23.06
C LEU A 81 15.24 37.83 -22.88
N PRO A 82 15.53 38.75 -23.82
CA PRO A 82 16.63 39.70 -23.67
C PRO A 82 16.38 40.69 -22.52
N PRO A 83 17.44 41.12 -21.80
CA PRO A 83 17.33 42.00 -20.63
C PRO A 83 16.67 43.36 -20.92
N ASP A 84 16.86 43.92 -22.11
CA ASP A 84 16.39 45.27 -22.47
C ASP A 84 14.85 45.38 -22.49
N ARG A 85 14.17 44.24 -22.71
CA ARG A 85 12.71 44.18 -22.73
C ARG A 85 12.09 44.23 -21.34
N LEU A 86 12.84 43.89 -20.29
CA LEU A 86 12.37 43.92 -18.90
C LEU A 86 12.58 45.29 -18.25
N ARG A 87 13.59 46.07 -18.70
CA ARG A 87 13.86 47.43 -18.20
C ARG A 87 12.85 48.47 -18.70
N SER A 88 12.22 48.23 -19.85
CA SER A 88 11.29 49.17 -20.49
C SER A 88 9.91 49.26 -19.82
N ALA A 89 9.55 48.33 -18.93
CA ALA A 89 8.26 48.32 -18.23
C ALA A 89 8.27 49.04 -16.87
N GLY A 90 9.45 49.38 -16.33
CA GLY A 90 9.60 49.98 -15.00
C GLY A 90 9.86 51.48 -14.96
N SER A 91 10.09 52.14 -16.10
CA SER A 91 10.40 53.57 -16.18
C SER A 91 9.15 54.44 -16.42
N GLY A 92 8.15 54.26 -15.54
CA GLY A 92 7.05 55.21 -15.38
C GLY A 92 7.41 56.26 -14.33
N VAL A 93 7.92 57.41 -14.80
CA VAL A 93 7.99 58.71 -14.11
C VAL A 93 9.04 58.88 -12.99
N GLY A 94 10.16 59.51 -13.37
CA GLY A 94 10.87 60.49 -12.52
C GLY A 94 12.29 60.12 -12.08
N GLY A 95 13.29 60.86 -12.59
CA GLY A 95 14.55 61.09 -11.86
C GLY A 95 15.86 60.70 -12.57
N SER A 96 16.37 61.63 -13.38
CA SER A 96 17.79 62.00 -13.62
C SER A 96 18.90 60.93 -13.61
N SER A 97 19.51 60.78 -14.80
CA SER A 97 20.96 60.75 -15.08
C SER A 97 21.89 59.99 -14.14
N ASP A 98 22.40 58.85 -14.63
CA ASP A 98 23.83 58.61 -14.60
C ASP A 98 24.29 57.93 -15.88
N LEU A 99 25.36 58.49 -16.45
CA LEU A 99 26.12 57.95 -17.57
C LEU A 99 26.87 56.71 -17.05
N ASP A 100 26.61 55.55 -17.62
CA ASP A 100 27.58 54.47 -17.60
C ASP A 100 27.94 54.04 -19.01
N VAL A 101 29.24 53.86 -19.19
CA VAL A 101 29.93 53.76 -20.46
C VAL A 101 29.71 52.39 -21.07
N VAL A 102 29.40 52.41 -22.35
CA VAL A 102 29.22 51.27 -23.26
C VAL A 102 30.37 50.26 -23.15
N SER A 103 30.05 49.07 -22.65
CA SER A 103 30.68 47.81 -23.04
C SER A 103 29.75 47.18 -24.09
N ASP A 104 30.11 47.36 -25.37
CA ASP A 104 29.29 46.98 -26.52
C ASP A 104 29.37 45.46 -26.77
N GLY A 105 28.46 44.73 -26.14
CA GLY A 105 28.23 43.31 -26.37
C GLY A 105 27.43 42.70 -25.21
N PRO A 106 26.39 41.88 -25.47
CA PRO A 106 25.75 41.12 -24.40
C PRO A 106 26.80 40.19 -23.80
N ASP A 107 27.28 40.51 -22.59
CA ASP A 107 28.28 39.71 -21.88
C ASP A 107 27.61 38.45 -21.32
N SER A 108 27.38 37.52 -22.25
CA SER A 108 26.62 36.29 -22.03
C SER A 108 27.21 35.41 -20.92
N LEU A 109 28.52 35.53 -20.65
CA LEU A 109 29.22 34.81 -19.59
C LEU A 109 29.04 35.48 -18.22
N GLY A 110 29.11 36.81 -18.13
CA GLY A 110 28.84 37.55 -16.88
C GLY A 110 27.39 37.38 -16.40
N GLU A 111 26.42 37.36 -17.33
CA GLU A 111 25.01 37.09 -17.02
C GLU A 111 24.79 35.62 -16.58
N LEU A 112 25.57 34.67 -17.11
CA LEU A 112 25.55 33.25 -16.72
C LEU A 112 26.11 33.01 -15.31
N VAL A 113 27.09 33.82 -14.92
CA VAL A 113 27.78 33.77 -13.61
C VAL A 113 27.09 34.67 -12.56
N GLY A 114 26.08 35.44 -12.97
CA GLY A 114 25.26 36.26 -12.06
C GLY A 114 25.91 37.59 -11.64
N THR A 115 26.84 38.15 -12.43
CA THR A 115 27.49 39.43 -12.09
C THR A 115 26.57 40.65 -12.27
N ASP A 116 25.49 40.51 -13.06
CA ASP A 116 24.45 41.54 -13.25
C ASP A 116 23.24 41.30 -12.32
N ASN A 117 23.35 41.75 -11.07
CA ASN A 117 22.35 41.57 -10.01
C ASN A 117 20.94 42.10 -10.33
N GLY A 118 20.76 42.94 -11.36
CA GLY A 118 19.47 43.58 -11.68
C GLY A 118 18.53 42.73 -12.55
N THR A 119 19.03 42.14 -13.63
CA THR A 119 18.22 41.50 -14.69
C THR A 119 17.93 40.04 -14.39
N ALA A 120 18.90 39.30 -13.84
CA ALA A 120 18.67 37.95 -13.35
C ALA A 120 17.66 37.93 -12.19
N ALA A 121 17.80 38.88 -11.24
CA ALA A 121 16.85 39.02 -10.14
C ALA A 121 15.44 39.42 -10.62
N ALA A 122 15.33 40.26 -11.66
CA ALA A 122 14.03 40.61 -12.24
C ALA A 122 13.35 39.41 -12.91
N LYS A 123 14.09 38.60 -13.69
CA LYS A 123 13.58 37.35 -14.28
C LYS A 123 13.14 36.36 -13.21
N PHE A 124 13.93 36.18 -12.15
CA PHE A 124 13.60 35.30 -11.04
C PHE A 124 12.35 35.76 -10.28
N ARG A 125 12.22 37.06 -9.99
CA ARG A 125 11.02 37.64 -9.37
C ARG A 125 9.79 37.43 -10.24
N LEU A 126 9.90 37.67 -11.55
CA LEU A 126 8.81 37.46 -12.50
C LEU A 126 8.41 35.99 -12.58
N LEU A 127 9.38 35.08 -12.62
CA LEU A 127 9.12 33.64 -12.58
C LEU A 127 8.41 33.25 -11.29
N ALA A 128 8.86 33.74 -10.13
CA ALA A 128 8.23 33.47 -8.84
C ALA A 128 6.78 33.96 -8.78
N VAL A 129 6.49 35.14 -9.35
CA VAL A 129 5.12 35.66 -9.47
C VAL A 129 4.27 34.78 -10.38
N ILE A 130 4.79 34.39 -11.55
CA ILE A 130 4.07 33.51 -12.49
C ILE A 130 3.78 32.16 -11.84
N VAL A 131 4.78 31.52 -11.23
CA VAL A 131 4.61 30.24 -10.52
C VAL A 131 3.64 30.37 -9.37
N GLY A 132 3.72 31.44 -8.58
CA GLY A 132 2.77 31.71 -7.50
C GLY A 132 1.32 31.84 -8.00
N LEU A 133 1.12 32.51 -9.14
CA LEU A 133 -0.20 32.59 -9.79
C LEU A 133 -0.65 31.22 -10.31
N LEU A 134 0.23 30.45 -10.94
CA LEU A 134 -0.08 29.10 -11.43
C LEU A 134 -0.46 28.16 -10.30
N ILE A 135 0.21 28.24 -9.14
CA ILE A 135 -0.16 27.48 -7.93
C ILE A 135 -1.55 27.90 -7.45
N ALA A 136 -1.84 29.19 -7.39
CA ALA A 136 -3.17 29.66 -6.97
C ALA A 136 -4.28 29.17 -7.90
N VAL A 137 -4.05 29.22 -9.22
CA VAL A 137 -5.00 28.69 -10.22
C VAL A 137 -5.10 27.17 -10.14
N SER A 138 -4.00 26.46 -9.90
CA SER A 138 -3.98 25.00 -9.86
C SER A 138 -4.75 24.45 -8.67
N LEU A 139 -4.82 25.16 -7.53
CA LEU A 139 -5.66 24.74 -6.40
C LEU A 139 -7.15 24.73 -6.78
N LEU A 140 -7.61 25.73 -7.53
CA LEU A 140 -8.99 25.80 -8.03
C LEU A 140 -9.26 24.71 -9.08
N VAL A 141 -8.38 24.59 -10.07
CA VAL A 141 -8.50 23.60 -11.15
C VAL A 141 -8.40 22.17 -10.61
N GLY A 142 -7.47 21.92 -9.68
CA GLY A 142 -7.27 20.62 -9.06
C GLY A 142 -8.45 20.15 -8.23
N GLY A 143 -9.05 21.05 -7.43
CA GLY A 143 -10.26 20.71 -6.66
C GLY A 143 -11.43 20.31 -7.55
N ILE A 144 -11.67 21.05 -8.64
CA ILE A 144 -12.74 20.73 -9.60
C ILE A 144 -12.40 19.44 -10.36
N SER A 145 -11.19 19.33 -10.90
CA SER A 145 -10.73 18.13 -11.62
C SER A 145 -10.86 16.87 -10.78
N GLY A 146 -10.45 16.91 -9.50
CA GLY A 146 -10.52 15.76 -8.61
C GLY A 146 -11.96 15.26 -8.43
N THR A 147 -12.94 16.15 -8.31
CA THR A 147 -14.36 15.72 -8.23
C THR A 147 -14.87 15.07 -9.52
N PHE A 148 -14.35 15.50 -10.67
CA PHE A 148 -14.69 14.87 -11.96
C PHE A 148 -13.98 13.54 -12.16
N GLU A 149 -12.72 13.40 -11.74
CA GLU A 149 -12.00 12.13 -11.69
C GLU A 149 -12.76 11.10 -10.85
N GLN A 150 -13.13 11.46 -9.61
CA GLN A 150 -13.90 10.57 -8.73
C GLN A 150 -15.25 10.20 -9.34
N ARG A 151 -15.97 11.16 -9.93
CA ARG A 151 -17.22 10.86 -10.62
C ARG A 151 -17.02 9.92 -11.81
N THR A 152 -16.00 10.13 -12.63
CA THR A 152 -15.76 9.31 -13.82
C THR A 152 -15.39 7.89 -13.42
N LEU A 153 -14.48 7.71 -12.44
CA LEU A 153 -14.16 6.40 -11.87
C LEU A 153 -15.42 5.70 -11.38
N ALA A 154 -16.22 6.36 -10.55
CA ALA A 154 -17.45 5.77 -10.01
C ALA A 154 -18.44 5.35 -11.11
N GLN A 155 -18.54 6.13 -12.18
CA GLN A 155 -19.44 5.83 -13.30
C GLN A 155 -18.94 4.66 -14.16
N GLU A 156 -17.63 4.58 -14.39
CA GLU A 156 -17.01 3.48 -15.13
C GLU A 156 -17.09 2.18 -14.33
N THR A 157 -16.70 2.20 -13.05
CA THR A 157 -16.83 1.05 -12.14
C THR A 157 -18.28 0.56 -12.07
N MET A 158 -19.27 1.44 -11.90
CA MET A 158 -20.68 1.02 -11.87
C MET A 158 -21.21 0.54 -13.23
N ALA A 159 -20.64 1.00 -14.34
CA ALA A 159 -21.07 0.59 -15.68
C ALA A 159 -20.59 -0.82 -16.03
N ASP A 160 -19.40 -1.17 -15.54
CA ASP A 160 -18.76 -2.47 -15.79
C ASP A 160 -19.08 -3.51 -14.70
N ALA A 161 -19.52 -3.06 -13.51
CA ALA A 161 -19.88 -3.94 -12.42
C ALA A 161 -21.22 -4.65 -12.62
N THR A 162 -21.28 -5.90 -12.14
CA THR A 162 -22.50 -6.71 -12.12
C THR A 162 -22.99 -6.95 -10.70
N GLU A 163 -24.26 -6.63 -10.44
CA GLU A 163 -24.91 -6.98 -9.18
C GLU A 163 -25.21 -8.49 -9.15
N VAL A 164 -24.87 -9.15 -8.06
CA VAL A 164 -25.12 -10.58 -7.86
C VAL A 164 -26.15 -10.80 -6.74
N GLU A 165 -27.02 -11.79 -6.92
CA GLU A 165 -28.07 -12.13 -5.95
C GLU A 165 -27.53 -12.94 -4.75
N ALA A 166 -26.36 -13.55 -4.90
CA ALA A 166 -25.71 -14.35 -3.88
C ALA A 166 -24.21 -14.04 -3.85
N PHE A 167 -23.63 -14.12 -2.65
CA PHE A 167 -22.20 -13.95 -2.48
C PHE A 167 -21.39 -15.08 -3.14
N PRO A 168 -20.22 -14.79 -3.73
CA PRO A 168 -19.27 -15.82 -4.12
C PRO A 168 -18.77 -16.59 -2.90
N GLU A 169 -18.79 -17.92 -2.95
CA GLU A 169 -18.29 -18.77 -1.87
C GLU A 169 -16.78 -18.63 -1.66
N ALA A 170 -16.33 -18.65 -0.40
CA ALA A 170 -14.92 -18.65 -0.06
C ALA A 170 -14.27 -20.01 -0.40
N ASN A 171 -12.99 -20.02 -0.75
CA ASN A 171 -12.26 -21.27 -0.94
C ASN A 171 -11.90 -21.91 0.42
N PRO A 172 -12.49 -23.04 0.80
CA PRO A 172 -12.16 -23.70 2.07
C PRO A 172 -10.73 -24.25 2.09
N GLU A 173 -10.09 -24.43 0.94
CA GLU A 173 -8.72 -24.95 0.88
C GLU A 173 -7.65 -23.86 1.13
N ASN A 174 -8.02 -22.59 0.99
CA ASN A 174 -7.12 -21.46 1.16
C ASN A 174 -7.70 -20.40 2.12
N PRO A 175 -8.04 -20.78 3.37
CA PRO A 175 -8.55 -19.82 4.33
C PRO A 175 -7.45 -18.84 4.73
N ARG A 176 -7.76 -17.54 4.78
CA ARG A 176 -6.80 -16.54 5.25
C ARG A 176 -6.79 -16.51 6.78
N VAL A 177 -6.01 -17.38 7.42
CA VAL A 177 -5.98 -17.53 8.89
C VAL A 177 -4.86 -16.72 9.56
N VAL A 178 -3.74 -16.50 8.89
CA VAL A 178 -2.62 -15.72 9.46
C VAL A 178 -2.70 -14.26 8.99
N PRO A 179 -2.90 -13.29 9.90
CA PRO A 179 -2.91 -11.87 9.53
C PRO A 179 -1.48 -11.39 9.21
N ARG A 180 -1.38 -10.31 8.43
CA ARG A 180 -0.08 -9.79 7.95
C ARG A 180 0.90 -9.57 9.09
N ARG A 181 0.40 -8.96 10.18
CA ARG A 181 1.24 -8.57 11.32
C ARG A 181 1.85 -9.76 12.05
N VAL A 182 1.09 -10.86 12.18
CA VAL A 182 1.62 -12.10 12.79
C VAL A 182 2.70 -12.69 11.91
N SER A 183 2.45 -12.80 10.60
CA SER A 183 3.45 -13.28 9.64
C SER A 183 4.74 -12.44 9.70
N GLU A 184 4.63 -11.11 9.71
CA GLU A 184 5.79 -10.21 9.80
C GLU A 184 6.65 -10.48 11.03
N VAL A 185 6.03 -10.65 12.21
CA VAL A 185 6.75 -10.87 13.47
C VAL A 185 7.39 -12.25 13.50
N THR A 186 6.64 -13.29 13.16
CA THR A 186 7.10 -14.68 13.28
C THR A 186 8.18 -14.97 12.27
N THR A 187 7.98 -14.58 11.02
CA THR A 187 8.90 -14.90 9.94
C THR A 187 10.23 -14.14 10.11
N ARG A 188 10.19 -12.88 10.58
CA ARG A 188 11.40 -12.14 10.94
C ARG A 188 12.12 -12.73 12.17
N GLY A 189 11.41 -13.40 13.07
CA GLY A 189 11.99 -14.10 14.20
C GLY A 189 12.70 -15.41 13.84
N GLU A 190 12.28 -16.06 12.74
CA GLU A 190 12.81 -17.35 12.29
C GLU A 190 14.07 -17.21 11.42
N VAL A 191 14.18 -16.12 10.64
CA VAL A 191 15.30 -15.93 9.72
C VAL A 191 16.51 -15.26 10.38
N SER A 192 17.71 -15.69 9.99
CA SER A 192 18.98 -15.12 10.49
C SER A 192 19.85 -14.62 9.34
N TYR A 193 19.47 -13.49 8.77
CA TYR A 193 20.27 -12.80 7.76
C TYR A 193 21.21 -11.77 8.41
N ARG A 194 22.50 -11.79 8.05
CA ARG A 194 23.52 -10.86 8.62
C ARG A 194 23.65 -9.56 7.85
N GLN A 195 23.35 -9.56 6.55
CA GLN A 195 23.51 -8.42 5.63
C GLN A 195 22.21 -8.05 4.93
N HIS A 196 21.13 -8.79 5.21
CA HIS A 196 19.83 -8.71 4.57
C HIS A 196 18.73 -8.69 5.62
N ARG A 197 17.53 -8.32 5.21
CA ARG A 197 16.31 -8.34 5.99
C ARG A 197 15.12 -8.67 5.08
N LEU A 198 13.98 -9.00 5.68
CA LEU A 198 12.74 -9.12 4.94
C LEU A 198 12.14 -7.73 4.71
N GLY A 199 11.82 -7.41 3.45
CA GLY A 199 11.19 -6.15 3.07
C GLY A 199 9.70 -6.07 3.44
N THR A 200 8.95 -5.28 2.66
CA THR A 200 7.48 -5.21 2.75
C THR A 200 6.88 -6.51 2.22
N SER A 201 5.82 -7.02 2.85
CA SER A 201 5.10 -8.19 2.35
C SER A 201 3.89 -7.87 1.50
N ASP A 202 3.61 -8.79 0.58
CA ASP A 202 2.36 -8.89 -0.15
C ASP A 202 1.84 -10.34 -0.14
N ILE A 203 0.71 -10.59 -0.81
CA ILE A 203 0.08 -11.90 -0.94
C ILE A 203 0.37 -12.49 -2.31
N ALA A 204 0.94 -13.69 -2.32
CA ALA A 204 1.23 -14.46 -3.52
C ALA A 204 0.60 -15.86 -3.45
N ARG A 205 0.33 -16.42 -4.64
CA ARG A 205 -0.03 -17.84 -4.76
C ARG A 205 1.24 -18.67 -4.91
N ARG A 206 1.34 -19.77 -4.18
CA ARG A 206 2.42 -20.75 -4.32
C ARG A 206 2.15 -21.71 -5.48
N GLU A 207 3.19 -22.42 -5.88
CA GLU A 207 3.11 -23.48 -6.91
C GLU A 207 2.17 -24.63 -6.53
N ASP A 208 1.91 -24.86 -5.24
CA ASP A 208 0.94 -25.85 -4.76
C ASP A 208 -0.50 -25.31 -4.67
N GLY A 209 -0.73 -24.07 -5.12
CA GLY A 209 -2.02 -23.39 -5.10
C GLY A 209 -2.34 -22.69 -3.78
N SER A 210 -1.54 -22.90 -2.72
CA SER A 210 -1.77 -22.25 -1.42
C SER A 210 -1.39 -20.78 -1.42
N LEU A 211 -2.01 -19.98 -0.54
CA LEU A 211 -1.63 -18.58 -0.39
C LEU A 211 -0.49 -18.41 0.62
N ALA A 212 0.40 -17.46 0.34
CA ALA A 212 1.53 -17.11 1.20
C ALA A 212 1.69 -15.59 1.35
N TRP A 213 2.17 -15.17 2.52
CA TRP A 213 2.79 -13.85 2.65
C TRP A 213 4.18 -13.92 2.01
N SER A 214 4.36 -13.17 0.94
CA SER A 214 5.64 -13.05 0.24
C SER A 214 6.48 -11.95 0.84
N TYR A 215 7.80 -12.15 0.85
CA TYR A 215 8.76 -11.16 1.31
C TYR A 215 9.99 -11.14 0.40
N PRO A 216 10.49 -9.97 -0.01
CA PRO A 216 11.78 -9.87 -0.65
C PRO A 216 12.88 -9.94 0.41
N ILE A 217 13.95 -10.69 0.11
CA ILE A 217 15.14 -10.77 0.97
C ILE A 217 16.10 -9.65 0.55
N GLU A 218 15.82 -8.43 1.01
CA GLU A 218 16.50 -7.21 0.59
C GLU A 218 17.76 -6.90 1.42
N PRO A 219 18.73 -6.14 0.87
CA PRO A 219 19.91 -5.72 1.64
C PRO A 219 19.55 -4.85 2.85
N ASP A 220 20.20 -5.10 4.00
CA ASP A 220 19.99 -4.33 5.23
C ASP A 220 21.12 -3.31 5.50
N GLY A 221 20.72 -2.08 5.80
CA GLY A 221 21.63 -0.98 6.09
C GLY A 221 22.28 -0.34 4.86
N PHE A 222 22.62 0.95 4.99
CA PHE A 222 23.04 1.80 3.87
C PHE A 222 24.18 1.22 3.01
N ARG A 223 25.23 0.66 3.63
CA ARG A 223 26.35 0.04 2.90
C ARG A 223 25.86 -1.11 2.02
N ASN A 224 25.01 -1.98 2.55
CA ASN A 224 24.58 -3.18 1.83
C ASN A 224 23.57 -2.82 0.74
N THR A 225 22.64 -1.88 0.99
CA THR A 225 21.77 -1.29 -0.05
C THR A 225 22.57 -0.73 -1.24
N LEU A 226 23.79 -0.22 -1.01
CA LEU A 226 24.69 0.27 -2.06
C LEU A 226 25.50 -0.83 -2.78
N LEU A 227 25.76 -1.98 -2.15
CA LEU A 227 26.74 -2.98 -2.63
C LEU A 227 26.17 -4.38 -2.88
N GLU A 228 25.24 -4.84 -2.06
CA GLU A 228 24.65 -6.19 -2.11
C GLU A 228 23.38 -6.19 -2.96
N ASN A 229 22.99 -7.36 -3.47
CA ASN A 229 21.75 -7.57 -4.22
C ASN A 229 20.65 -8.11 -3.29
N GLN A 230 19.38 -8.00 -3.71
CA GLN A 230 18.31 -8.81 -3.13
C GLN A 230 18.63 -10.29 -3.39
N ARG A 231 18.57 -11.12 -2.33
CA ARG A 231 19.04 -12.52 -2.37
C ARG A 231 18.00 -13.51 -2.88
N GLY A 232 16.76 -13.06 -3.04
CA GLY A 232 15.66 -13.93 -3.42
C GLY A 232 14.37 -13.52 -2.73
N VAL A 233 13.52 -14.51 -2.47
CA VAL A 233 12.19 -14.32 -1.86
C VAL A 233 11.93 -15.37 -0.79
N LEU A 234 11.08 -15.03 0.16
CA LEU A 234 10.62 -15.92 1.21
C LEU A 234 9.09 -15.94 1.21
N LEU A 235 8.51 -17.12 1.27
CA LEU A 235 7.06 -17.35 1.27
C LEU A 235 6.63 -17.99 2.60
N ALA A 236 5.89 -17.25 3.42
CA ALA A 236 5.38 -17.73 4.72
C ALA A 236 3.89 -18.11 4.60
N ASP A 237 3.52 -19.30 5.09
CA ASP A 237 2.17 -19.83 4.91
C ASP A 237 1.14 -18.98 5.65
N MET A 238 0.07 -18.59 4.95
CA MET A 238 -1.03 -17.83 5.55
C MET A 238 -2.28 -18.66 5.80
N THR A 239 -2.29 -19.92 5.35
CA THR A 239 -3.47 -20.80 5.32
C THR A 239 -3.55 -21.79 6.49
N ARG A 240 -2.58 -21.73 7.40
CA ARG A 240 -2.41 -22.63 8.55
C ARG A 240 -1.89 -21.90 9.77
N ILE A 241 -2.32 -22.30 10.96
CA ILE A 241 -1.87 -21.78 12.26
C ILE A 241 -0.78 -22.68 12.86
N ASP A 242 -1.02 -24.00 12.88
CA ASP A 242 -0.22 -24.96 13.65
C ASP A 242 1.10 -25.33 12.96
N GLU A 243 1.05 -25.70 11.68
CA GLU A 243 2.21 -26.17 10.91
C GLU A 243 2.67 -25.11 9.89
N ARG A 244 2.93 -23.89 10.34
CA ARG A 244 3.35 -22.80 9.46
C ARG A 244 4.67 -23.13 8.78
N ARG A 245 4.62 -23.22 7.45
CA ARG A 245 5.80 -23.46 6.61
C ARG A 245 6.31 -22.14 6.07
N THR A 246 7.61 -21.94 6.27
CA THR A 246 8.37 -20.89 5.63
C THR A 246 9.24 -21.54 4.57
N GLU A 247 9.10 -21.10 3.33
CA GLU A 247 9.93 -21.55 2.21
C GLU A 247 10.78 -20.39 1.72
N THR A 248 12.07 -20.65 1.56
CA THR A 248 13.04 -19.64 1.18
C THR A 248 13.66 -20.03 -0.15
N PHE A 249 13.62 -19.10 -1.10
CA PHE A 249 14.22 -19.25 -2.41
C PHE A 249 15.32 -18.21 -2.55
N ASP A 250 16.48 -18.50 -1.95
CA ASP A 250 17.61 -17.57 -1.81
C ASP A 250 18.89 -18.01 -2.55
N ASP A 251 18.73 -18.95 -3.49
CA ASP A 251 19.80 -19.45 -4.36
C ASP A 251 20.10 -18.53 -5.56
N THR A 252 19.21 -17.58 -5.87
CA THR A 252 19.32 -16.67 -7.02
C THR A 252 19.13 -15.22 -6.61
N ASP A 253 20.21 -14.44 -6.72
CA ASP A 253 20.18 -12.99 -6.50
C ASP A 253 19.48 -12.27 -7.66
N PHE A 254 18.74 -11.22 -7.34
CA PHE A 254 18.19 -10.29 -8.33
C PHE A 254 19.24 -9.26 -8.75
N THR A 255 19.41 -9.09 -10.06
CA THR A 255 20.23 -8.04 -10.66
C THR A 255 19.67 -6.66 -10.36
N TYR A 256 18.34 -6.53 -10.42
CA TYR A 256 17.58 -5.36 -10.02
C TYR A 256 16.46 -5.81 -9.07
N GLY A 257 16.55 -5.38 -7.81
CA GLY A 257 15.70 -5.87 -6.73
C GLY A 257 15.19 -4.77 -5.80
N GLU A 258 14.38 -5.17 -4.84
CA GLU A 258 13.93 -4.37 -3.71
C GLU A 258 15.06 -4.09 -2.72
N GLY A 259 14.95 -2.95 -2.04
CA GLY A 259 15.93 -2.45 -1.06
C GLY A 259 17.34 -2.15 -1.61
N MET A 260 17.53 -2.16 -2.94
CA MET A 260 18.77 -1.75 -3.63
C MET A 260 18.75 -0.25 -3.96
N PHE A 261 19.90 0.40 -4.13
CA PHE A 261 19.97 1.86 -4.32
C PHE A 261 20.10 2.32 -5.78
N LEU A 262 19.33 3.35 -6.18
CA LEU A 262 19.38 4.03 -7.48
C LEU A 262 19.26 3.05 -8.66
N HIS A 263 20.17 3.11 -9.64
CA HIS A 263 20.18 2.27 -10.84
C HIS A 263 20.24 0.75 -10.59
N ARG A 264 20.42 0.32 -9.34
CA ARG A 264 20.37 -1.08 -8.94
C ARG A 264 18.98 -1.50 -8.45
N SER A 265 18.08 -0.57 -8.16
CA SER A 265 16.72 -0.89 -7.71
C SER A 265 15.80 -1.24 -8.86
N ALA A 266 14.84 -2.13 -8.59
CA ALA A 266 13.74 -2.42 -9.50
C ALA A 266 12.97 -1.13 -9.84
N ASP A 267 12.57 -0.33 -8.84
CA ASP A 267 11.89 0.97 -9.01
C ASP A 267 12.57 1.91 -10.01
N TRP A 268 13.89 2.04 -9.95
CA TRP A 268 14.63 2.90 -10.88
C TRP A 268 14.55 2.37 -12.31
N GLN A 269 14.70 1.05 -12.48
CA GLN A 269 14.71 0.42 -13.80
C GLN A 269 13.32 0.38 -14.42
N LEU A 270 12.27 0.17 -13.62
CA LEU A 270 10.87 0.31 -14.02
C LEU A 270 10.63 1.71 -14.60
N LYS A 271 10.95 2.76 -13.84
CA LYS A 271 10.84 4.15 -14.32
C LYS A 271 11.70 4.43 -15.54
N LYS A 272 12.87 3.81 -15.65
CA LYS A 272 13.78 4.05 -16.78
C LYS A 272 13.26 3.42 -18.08
N THR A 273 12.67 2.23 -17.99
CA THR A 273 12.22 1.41 -19.12
C THR A 273 10.79 1.74 -19.53
N ASP A 274 9.93 2.10 -18.58
CA ASP A 274 8.59 2.64 -18.83
C ASP A 274 8.32 3.87 -17.95
N TYR A 275 8.59 5.05 -18.52
CA TYR A 275 8.60 6.32 -17.80
C TYR A 275 7.22 6.99 -17.67
N LEU A 276 6.22 6.50 -18.40
CA LEU A 276 4.88 7.10 -18.43
C LEU A 276 3.86 6.27 -17.67
N ALA A 277 4.33 5.41 -16.77
CA ALA A 277 3.51 4.52 -15.96
C ALA A 277 3.77 4.69 -14.46
N ARG A 278 2.83 4.28 -13.63
CA ARG A 278 3.01 4.22 -12.17
C ARG A 278 2.94 2.79 -11.68
N TYR A 279 3.79 2.51 -10.69
CA TYR A 279 3.84 1.28 -9.91
C TYR A 279 3.60 1.72 -8.46
N ASN A 280 2.34 1.86 -8.08
CA ASN A 280 1.96 2.38 -6.76
C ASN A 280 1.84 1.25 -5.71
N ASP A 281 1.66 0.03 -6.19
CA ASP A 281 1.63 -1.17 -5.35
C ASP A 281 3.05 -1.66 -5.10
N ASP A 282 3.26 -2.31 -3.96
CA ASP A 282 4.46 -3.10 -3.71
C ASP A 282 4.48 -4.31 -4.67
N ALA A 283 5.66 -4.92 -4.84
CA ALA A 283 5.81 -6.07 -5.69
C ALA A 283 5.09 -7.29 -5.11
N VAL A 284 4.48 -8.10 -5.96
CA VAL A 284 4.12 -9.47 -5.60
C VAL A 284 5.34 -10.33 -5.85
N GLU A 285 5.97 -10.85 -4.79
CA GLU A 285 7.05 -11.82 -4.93
C GLU A 285 6.52 -13.25 -4.92
N PHE A 286 6.92 -14.05 -5.90
CA PHE A 286 6.45 -15.42 -6.04
C PHE A 286 7.52 -16.29 -6.66
N THR A 287 7.24 -17.59 -6.77
CA THR A 287 8.07 -18.52 -7.50
C THR A 287 7.29 -19.21 -8.60
N HIS A 288 8.01 -19.56 -9.66
CA HIS A 288 7.51 -20.42 -10.71
C HIS A 288 8.64 -21.34 -11.15
N ASP A 289 8.40 -22.65 -11.14
CA ASP A 289 9.40 -23.70 -11.32
C ASP A 289 10.63 -23.51 -10.42
N GLY A 290 10.40 -23.11 -9.16
CA GLY A 290 11.45 -22.84 -8.16
C GLY A 290 12.32 -21.61 -8.44
N THR A 291 12.00 -20.83 -9.48
CA THR A 291 12.69 -19.57 -9.78
C THR A 291 11.92 -18.41 -9.18
N PRO A 292 12.56 -17.50 -8.42
CA PRO A 292 11.87 -16.35 -7.85
C PRO A 292 11.63 -15.26 -8.89
N TYR A 293 10.48 -14.59 -8.79
CA TYR A 293 10.08 -13.47 -9.64
C TYR A 293 9.47 -12.35 -8.80
N MET A 294 9.39 -11.15 -9.39
CA MET A 294 8.61 -10.03 -8.84
C MET A 294 7.68 -9.50 -9.92
N TYR A 295 6.42 -9.28 -9.58
CA TYR A 295 5.45 -8.63 -10.46
C TYR A 295 4.98 -7.31 -9.87
N TYR A 296 5.02 -6.25 -10.69
CA TYR A 296 4.50 -4.93 -10.33
C TYR A 296 3.27 -4.59 -11.17
N PRO A 297 2.07 -4.52 -10.57
CA PRO A 297 0.90 -3.99 -11.25
C PRO A 297 1.14 -2.56 -11.73
N LYS A 298 0.72 -2.27 -12.96
CA LYS A 298 1.00 -1.01 -13.65
C LYS A 298 -0.28 -0.19 -13.84
N THR A 299 -0.23 1.07 -13.42
CA THR A 299 -1.33 2.03 -13.57
C THR A 299 -0.95 3.12 -14.57
N GLY A 300 -1.70 3.21 -15.67
CA GLY A 300 -1.68 4.32 -16.63
C GLY A 300 -2.68 5.41 -16.25
N HIS A 301 -2.70 6.52 -16.98
CA HIS A 301 -3.70 7.58 -16.78
C HIS A 301 -4.19 8.11 -18.14
N GLU A 302 -5.50 8.31 -18.26
CA GLU A 302 -6.12 8.85 -19.46
C GLU A 302 -6.70 10.24 -19.24
N TRP A 303 -6.61 11.11 -20.26
CA TRP A 303 -7.22 12.43 -20.21
C TRP A 303 -8.69 12.41 -20.62
N ARG A 304 -9.53 12.99 -19.76
CA ARG A 304 -10.93 13.28 -20.03
C ARG A 304 -11.11 14.81 -20.07
N LEU A 305 -11.32 15.36 -21.27
CA LEU A 305 -11.37 16.83 -21.45
C LEU A 305 -12.73 17.45 -21.09
N VAL A 306 -13.78 16.64 -21.06
CA VAL A 306 -15.16 17.08 -20.85
C VAL A 306 -15.78 16.36 -19.64
N PRO A 307 -16.70 17.01 -18.91
CA PRO A 307 -17.11 18.42 -19.03
C PRO A 307 -16.08 19.42 -18.46
N PHE A 308 -15.07 18.92 -17.74
CA PHE A 308 -13.92 19.68 -17.27
C PHE A 308 -12.66 18.82 -17.43
N PRO A 309 -11.49 19.38 -17.80
CA PRO A 309 -10.27 18.58 -17.95
C PRO A 309 -9.85 17.89 -16.64
N HIS A 310 -9.78 16.57 -16.68
CA HIS A 310 -9.31 15.71 -15.60
C HIS A 310 -8.61 14.47 -16.16
N THR A 311 -7.95 13.72 -15.29
CA THR A 311 -7.29 12.45 -15.62
C THR A 311 -7.90 11.33 -14.80
N VAL A 312 -7.96 10.13 -15.36
CA VAL A 312 -8.51 8.95 -14.71
C VAL A 312 -7.44 7.86 -14.72
N PRO A 313 -7.13 7.22 -13.58
CA PRO A 313 -6.20 6.10 -13.56
C PRO A 313 -6.85 4.87 -14.23
N VAL A 314 -6.04 4.12 -14.98
CA VAL A 314 -6.49 2.91 -15.69
C VAL A 314 -5.46 1.79 -15.50
N TRP A 315 -5.91 0.54 -15.56
CA TRP A 315 -4.99 -0.59 -15.57
C TRP A 315 -4.24 -0.65 -16.91
N ASP A 316 -2.91 -0.62 -16.85
CA ASP A 316 -2.02 -0.60 -18.03
C ASP A 316 -1.11 -1.85 -18.05
N GLY A 317 -1.56 -2.93 -17.40
CA GLY A 317 -0.88 -4.22 -17.32
C GLY A 317 0.05 -4.34 -16.11
N GLY A 318 1.28 -4.82 -16.32
CA GLY A 318 2.26 -4.97 -15.26
C GLY A 318 3.68 -5.20 -15.75
N ALA A 319 4.64 -5.18 -14.83
CA ALA A 319 6.03 -5.46 -15.11
C ALA A 319 6.49 -6.72 -14.37
N LEU A 320 6.86 -7.75 -15.13
CA LEU A 320 7.48 -8.97 -14.61
C LEU A 320 9.01 -8.79 -14.59
N VAL A 321 9.61 -8.89 -13.40
CA VAL A 321 11.03 -8.73 -13.17
C VAL A 321 11.67 -10.09 -12.93
N PHE A 322 12.66 -10.41 -13.76
CA PHE A 322 13.45 -11.63 -13.69
C PHE A 322 14.70 -11.42 -12.82
N PRO A 323 15.22 -12.48 -12.17
CA PRO A 323 16.45 -12.38 -11.38
C PRO A 323 17.67 -11.91 -12.19
N ASP A 324 17.74 -12.22 -13.48
CA ASP A 324 18.84 -11.83 -14.37
C ASP A 324 18.81 -10.33 -14.78
N GLY A 325 17.76 -9.60 -14.36
CA GLY A 325 17.57 -8.19 -14.65
C GLY A 325 16.75 -7.90 -15.92
N GLU A 326 16.23 -8.92 -16.60
CA GLU A 326 15.17 -8.71 -17.60
C GLU A 326 13.92 -8.14 -16.91
N ILE A 327 13.34 -7.10 -17.51
CA ILE A 327 12.04 -6.56 -17.11
C ILE A 327 11.14 -6.64 -18.33
N ARG A 328 10.07 -7.44 -18.21
CA ARG A 328 9.06 -7.59 -19.25
C ARG A 328 7.83 -6.80 -18.86
N HIS A 329 7.59 -5.72 -19.61
CA HIS A 329 6.35 -4.95 -19.53
C HIS A 329 5.29 -5.68 -20.34
N LEU A 330 4.21 -6.07 -19.66
CA LEU A 330 3.11 -6.86 -20.19
C LEU A 330 1.87 -5.96 -20.21
N ALA A 331 1.14 -5.96 -21.33
CA ALA A 331 -0.23 -5.48 -21.36
C ALA A 331 -1.14 -6.35 -20.47
N PRO A 332 -2.33 -5.89 -20.07
CA PRO A 332 -3.30 -6.69 -19.30
C PRO A 332 -3.49 -8.12 -19.82
N GLU A 333 -3.74 -8.28 -21.12
CA GLU A 333 -4.00 -9.58 -21.73
C GLU A 333 -2.74 -10.46 -21.80
N GLU A 334 -1.57 -9.85 -21.93
CA GLU A 334 -0.28 -10.57 -21.91
C GLU A 334 0.09 -11.04 -20.50
N ALA A 335 -0.31 -10.29 -19.46
CA ALA A 335 -0.13 -10.69 -18.08
C ALA A 335 -1.05 -11.86 -17.72
N GLN A 336 -2.34 -11.79 -18.09
CA GLN A 336 -3.33 -12.85 -17.87
C GLN A 336 -2.99 -14.15 -18.63
N SER A 337 -2.39 -14.05 -19.82
CA SER A 337 -2.00 -15.23 -20.60
C SER A 337 -0.61 -15.77 -20.29
N SER A 338 0.10 -15.18 -19.33
CA SER A 338 1.45 -15.58 -18.96
C SER A 338 1.44 -16.76 -17.99
N GLU A 339 2.02 -17.89 -18.41
CA GLU A 339 2.20 -19.09 -17.58
C GLU A 339 2.94 -18.82 -16.26
N ILE A 340 3.90 -17.89 -16.26
CA ILE A 340 4.65 -17.51 -15.04
C ILE A 340 3.76 -16.80 -14.02
N LEU A 341 2.71 -16.11 -14.48
CA LEU A 341 1.83 -15.27 -13.65
C LEU A 341 0.51 -15.97 -13.30
N ASP A 342 0.38 -17.25 -13.64
CA ASP A 342 -0.85 -18.01 -13.46
C ASP A 342 -1.30 -18.02 -11.98
N GLY A 343 -2.56 -17.69 -11.77
CA GLY A 343 -3.18 -17.57 -10.44
C GLY A 343 -2.61 -16.46 -9.54
N GLN A 344 -1.71 -15.61 -10.05
CA GLN A 344 -1.18 -14.47 -9.32
C GLN A 344 -2.09 -13.25 -9.42
N ARG A 345 -1.86 -12.32 -8.50
CA ARG A 345 -2.50 -11.02 -8.45
C ARG A 345 -1.93 -10.09 -9.53
N LEU A 346 -2.75 -9.67 -10.50
CA LEU A 346 -2.33 -8.83 -11.63
C LEU A 346 -2.90 -7.41 -11.57
N TYR A 347 -4.16 -7.28 -11.18
CA TYR A 347 -4.89 -6.02 -11.14
C TYR A 347 -4.37 -5.14 -9.97
N PRO A 348 -4.18 -3.82 -10.11
CA PRO A 348 -3.61 -3.02 -9.03
C PRO A 348 -4.57 -2.82 -7.85
N VAL A 349 -4.15 -3.15 -6.63
CA VAL A 349 -4.91 -2.89 -5.39
C VAL A 349 -5.09 -1.38 -5.17
N SER A 350 -4.09 -0.56 -5.50
CA SER A 350 -4.23 0.90 -5.43
C SER A 350 -5.30 1.45 -6.38
N LEU A 351 -5.50 0.81 -7.53
CA LEU A 351 -6.56 1.18 -8.47
C LEU A 351 -7.93 0.81 -7.91
N THR A 352 -8.10 -0.42 -7.43
CA THR A 352 -9.34 -0.84 -6.73
C THR A 352 -9.68 0.08 -5.56
N ARG A 353 -8.69 0.49 -4.75
CA ARG A 353 -8.95 1.46 -3.67
C ARG A 353 -9.45 2.81 -4.18
N ALA A 354 -8.89 3.30 -5.29
CA ALA A 354 -9.33 4.55 -5.90
C ALA A 354 -10.75 4.44 -6.44
N GLU A 355 -11.08 3.32 -7.11
CA GLU A 355 -12.40 3.04 -7.66
C GLU A 355 -13.45 2.89 -6.55
N MET A 356 -13.20 2.03 -5.54
CA MET A 356 -14.11 1.84 -4.41
C MET A 356 -14.30 3.13 -3.60
N GLY A 357 -13.22 3.87 -3.35
CA GLY A 357 -13.29 5.17 -2.70
C GLY A 357 -14.06 6.23 -3.50
N SER A 358 -14.19 6.05 -4.81
CA SER A 358 -14.92 6.96 -5.69
C SER A 358 -16.42 6.70 -5.73
N LEU A 359 -16.90 5.50 -5.36
CA LEU A 359 -18.28 5.06 -5.51
C LEU A 359 -19.32 6.00 -4.88
N GLY A 360 -18.94 6.76 -3.84
CA GLY A 360 -19.79 7.83 -3.31
C GLY A 360 -20.23 8.87 -4.35
N TYR A 361 -19.49 9.04 -5.45
CA TYR A 361 -19.80 9.94 -6.57
C TYR A 361 -20.65 9.30 -7.67
N ARG A 362 -21.08 8.03 -7.53
CA ARG A 362 -21.86 7.30 -8.55
C ARG A 362 -23.15 8.02 -8.97
N ASN A 363 -23.79 8.69 -8.01
CA ASN A 363 -25.00 9.49 -8.24
C ASN A 363 -24.72 10.97 -8.57
N GLY A 364 -23.47 11.30 -8.88
CA GLY A 364 -23.01 12.60 -9.35
C GLY A 364 -22.48 13.54 -8.25
N ILE A 365 -21.65 14.51 -8.65
CA ILE A 365 -20.96 15.45 -7.75
C ILE A 365 -21.94 16.23 -6.85
N VAL A 366 -23.10 16.63 -7.39
CA VAL A 366 -24.09 17.40 -6.61
C VAL A 366 -24.68 16.57 -5.47
N ASN A 367 -24.79 15.24 -5.63
CA ASN A 367 -25.37 14.35 -4.62
C ASN A 367 -24.58 14.35 -3.31
N GLN A 368 -23.25 14.50 -3.42
CA GLN A 368 -22.24 14.51 -2.36
C GLN A 368 -22.08 15.87 -1.65
N LEU A 369 -22.67 16.96 -2.19
CA LEU A 369 -22.45 18.29 -1.63
C LEU A 369 -23.17 18.44 -0.28
N PRO A 370 -22.48 18.84 0.80
CA PRO A 370 -23.06 18.83 2.15
C PRO A 370 -24.26 19.78 2.36
N VAL A 371 -24.40 20.81 1.50
CA VAL A 371 -25.45 21.83 1.64
C VAL A 371 -26.67 21.56 0.77
N VAL A 372 -26.47 20.93 -0.40
CA VAL A 372 -27.52 20.79 -1.45
C VAL A 372 -27.70 19.35 -1.91
N GLY A 373 -26.79 18.46 -1.54
CA GLY A 373 -26.78 17.06 -1.87
C GLY A 373 -27.85 16.31 -1.10
N ALA A 374 -28.45 15.34 -1.79
CA ALA A 374 -29.44 14.45 -1.18
C ALA A 374 -28.79 13.16 -0.65
N HIS A 375 -27.48 12.96 -0.89
CA HIS A 375 -26.71 11.77 -0.50
C HIS A 375 -27.43 10.45 -0.82
N ARG A 376 -28.14 10.41 -1.96
CA ARG A 376 -28.94 9.24 -2.37
C ARG A 376 -28.01 8.11 -2.78
N GLY A 377 -28.19 6.94 -2.18
CA GLY A 377 -27.38 5.74 -2.45
C GLY A 377 -25.89 6.05 -2.37
N GLU A 378 -25.49 6.91 -1.45
CA GLU A 378 -24.09 7.28 -1.27
C GLU A 378 -23.44 6.30 -0.31
N VAL A 379 -22.31 5.74 -0.73
CA VAL A 379 -21.56 4.74 0.03
C VAL A 379 -20.15 5.24 0.31
N GLU A 380 -19.58 4.76 1.41
CA GLU A 380 -18.21 4.99 1.84
C GLU A 380 -17.56 3.67 2.26
N LEU A 381 -16.23 3.63 2.22
CA LEU A 381 -15.47 2.47 2.67
C LEU A 381 -15.77 2.20 4.16
N ALA A 382 -16.14 0.96 4.48
CA ALA A 382 -16.46 0.60 5.86
C ALA A 382 -15.26 0.87 6.79
N THR A 383 -15.53 1.51 7.93
CA THR A 383 -14.45 1.89 8.85
C THR A 383 -13.90 0.67 9.58
N LEU A 384 -12.58 0.55 9.62
CA LEU A 384 -11.90 -0.43 10.46
C LEU A 384 -11.48 0.24 11.80
N PRO A 385 -11.50 -0.49 12.93
CA PRO A 385 -11.04 0.05 14.20
C PRO A 385 -9.57 0.51 14.17
N ASP A 386 -9.23 1.46 15.05
CA ASP A 386 -7.85 1.88 15.28
C ASP A 386 -6.97 0.66 15.63
N GLY A 387 -5.87 0.50 14.90
CA GLY A 387 -4.95 -0.64 15.06
C GLY A 387 -5.20 -1.83 14.14
N ALA A 388 -6.19 -1.76 13.24
CA ALA A 388 -6.27 -2.69 12.11
C ALA A 388 -5.11 -2.43 11.13
N ASP A 389 -4.05 -3.25 11.23
CA ASP A 389 -2.80 -3.06 10.47
C ASP A 389 -2.94 -3.35 8.96
N ASN A 390 -4.03 -4.01 8.51
CA ASN A 390 -4.31 -4.24 7.09
C ASN A 390 -5.59 -3.50 6.65
N ARG A 391 -5.47 -2.70 5.57
CA ARG A 391 -6.54 -1.85 5.03
C ARG A 391 -7.28 -2.56 3.90
N GLN A 392 -8.58 -2.28 3.77
CA GLN A 392 -9.38 -2.72 2.63
C GLN A 392 -8.82 -2.20 1.28
N PRO A 393 -9.01 -2.92 0.17
CA PRO A 393 -9.67 -4.24 0.07
C PRO A 393 -8.87 -5.35 0.75
N PHE A 394 -9.57 -6.37 1.25
CA PHE A 394 -8.95 -7.61 1.69
C PHE A 394 -8.75 -8.54 0.50
N ILE A 395 -7.58 -9.15 0.39
CA ILE A 395 -7.31 -10.19 -0.61
C ILE A 395 -7.72 -11.53 0.01
N ILE A 396 -8.60 -12.26 -0.68
CA ILE A 396 -9.04 -13.61 -0.32
C ILE A 396 -9.03 -14.52 -1.54
N ASP A 397 -9.08 -15.84 -1.30
CA ASP A 397 -9.30 -16.84 -2.35
C ASP A 397 -10.78 -17.26 -2.35
N LEU A 398 -11.43 -17.11 -3.49
CA LEU A 398 -12.81 -17.58 -3.72
C LEU A 398 -12.79 -18.98 -4.33
N ALA A 399 -13.92 -19.68 -4.25
CA ALA A 399 -14.09 -20.99 -4.84
C ALA A 399 -13.67 -21.00 -6.33
N GLY A 400 -12.92 -22.04 -6.72
CA GLY A 400 -12.31 -22.13 -8.05
C GLY A 400 -10.96 -21.39 -8.17
N GLU A 401 -10.26 -21.17 -7.06
CA GLU A 401 -8.91 -20.58 -7.01
C GLU A 401 -8.83 -19.16 -7.58
N ARG A 402 -9.92 -18.39 -7.41
CA ARG A 402 -10.02 -17.02 -7.88
C ARG A 402 -9.62 -16.05 -6.78
N LEU A 403 -8.46 -15.41 -6.91
CA LEU A 403 -8.07 -14.33 -6.03
C LEU A 403 -9.01 -13.14 -6.22
N SER A 404 -9.52 -12.58 -5.13
CA SER A 404 -10.42 -11.43 -5.17
C SER A 404 -10.09 -10.38 -4.12
N TYR A 405 -10.28 -9.13 -4.50
CA TYR A 405 -10.26 -7.95 -3.63
C TYR A 405 -11.66 -7.68 -3.11
N VAL A 406 -11.85 -7.87 -1.81
CA VAL A 406 -13.15 -7.69 -1.19
C VAL A 406 -13.18 -6.39 -0.40
N THR A 407 -14.17 -5.56 -0.72
CA THR A 407 -14.37 -4.27 -0.08
C THR A 407 -15.77 -4.19 0.49
N ALA A 408 -15.86 -3.98 1.79
CA ALA A 408 -17.09 -3.68 2.48
C ALA A 408 -17.38 -2.17 2.46
N MET A 409 -18.61 -1.82 2.13
CA MET A 409 -19.08 -0.45 2.02
C MET A 409 -20.21 -0.20 3.02
N GLU A 410 -20.16 0.96 3.67
CA GLU A 410 -21.20 1.48 4.57
C GLU A 410 -21.97 2.61 3.85
N PRO A 411 -23.24 2.84 4.17
CA PRO A 411 -23.95 3.98 3.63
C PRO A 411 -23.45 5.25 4.33
N TYR A 412 -23.38 6.35 3.57
CA TYR A 412 -22.92 7.63 4.07
C TYR A 412 -23.74 8.12 5.27
N GLY A 413 -23.06 8.38 6.39
CA GLY A 413 -23.70 8.98 7.57
C GLY A 413 -22.96 8.68 8.87
N ALA A 414 -22.97 9.64 9.80
CA ALA A 414 -22.25 9.51 11.07
C ALA A 414 -22.77 8.35 11.95
N ASP A 415 -24.04 7.97 11.78
CA ASP A 415 -24.73 6.98 12.60
C ASP A 415 -25.05 5.68 11.81
N SER A 416 -24.55 5.53 10.58
CA SER A 416 -24.73 4.33 9.75
C SER A 416 -23.48 3.46 9.75
N ARG A 417 -23.48 2.45 10.62
CA ARG A 417 -22.40 1.43 10.72
C ARG A 417 -22.85 0.03 10.28
N GLY A 418 -24.00 -0.01 9.60
CA GLY A 418 -24.47 -1.21 8.91
C GLY A 418 -23.83 -1.25 7.53
N LEU A 419 -23.55 -2.45 7.04
CA LEU A 419 -23.05 -2.68 5.71
C LEU A 419 -24.17 -2.46 4.68
N ASP A 420 -23.88 -1.71 3.62
CA ASP A 420 -24.78 -1.46 2.49
C ASP A 420 -24.45 -2.39 1.31
N GLU A 421 -23.16 -2.56 1.03
CA GLU A 421 -22.68 -3.31 -0.13
C GLU A 421 -21.38 -4.05 0.17
N VAL A 422 -21.17 -5.22 -0.44
CA VAL A 422 -19.85 -5.86 -0.53
C VAL A 422 -19.46 -5.98 -1.99
N TRP A 423 -18.27 -5.47 -2.30
CA TRP A 423 -17.70 -5.46 -3.63
C TRP A 423 -16.59 -6.48 -3.75
N PHE A 424 -16.56 -7.18 -4.87
CA PHE A 424 -15.53 -8.16 -5.24
C PHE A 424 -14.92 -7.69 -6.56
N ALA A 425 -13.62 -7.39 -6.55
CA ALA A 425 -12.85 -7.24 -7.77
C ALA A 425 -12.06 -8.53 -8.01
N ASP A 426 -12.15 -9.10 -9.20
CA ASP A 426 -11.26 -10.18 -9.59
C ASP A 426 -9.81 -9.65 -9.67
N ALA A 427 -8.89 -10.29 -8.95
CA ALA A 427 -7.53 -9.80 -8.79
C ALA A 427 -6.64 -10.01 -10.02
N GLU A 428 -7.09 -10.78 -11.00
CA GLU A 428 -6.38 -11.06 -12.25
C GLU A 428 -6.89 -10.18 -13.39
N THR A 429 -8.20 -9.92 -13.43
CA THR A 429 -8.88 -9.24 -14.54
C THR A 429 -9.36 -7.83 -14.22
N GLY A 430 -9.61 -7.52 -12.95
CA GLY A 430 -10.26 -6.27 -12.53
C GLY A 430 -11.76 -6.25 -12.76
N GLU A 431 -12.40 -7.38 -13.09
CA GLU A 431 -13.86 -7.44 -13.22
C GLU A 431 -14.55 -7.27 -11.86
N TYR A 432 -15.61 -6.45 -11.84
CA TYR A 432 -16.34 -6.10 -10.62
C TYR A 432 -17.67 -6.84 -10.51
N THR A 433 -17.89 -7.43 -9.35
CA THR A 433 -19.23 -7.83 -8.90
C THR A 433 -19.52 -7.23 -7.54
N PHE A 434 -20.80 -7.01 -7.23
CA PHE A 434 -21.18 -6.53 -5.92
C PHE A 434 -22.50 -7.13 -5.46
N PHE A 435 -22.63 -7.29 -4.15
CA PHE A 435 -23.86 -7.68 -3.48
C PHE A 435 -24.40 -6.48 -2.71
N GLY A 436 -25.63 -6.09 -2.99
CA GLY A 436 -26.36 -5.07 -2.23
C GLY A 436 -27.22 -5.71 -1.14
N THR A 437 -27.26 -5.14 0.06
CA THR A 437 -28.01 -5.71 1.19
C THR A 437 -29.52 -5.42 1.16
N ASP A 438 -30.03 -4.76 0.12
CA ASP A 438 -31.47 -4.57 -0.16
C ASP A 438 -32.35 -4.09 1.04
N ARG A 439 -31.73 -3.30 1.94
CA ARG A 439 -32.26 -2.70 3.20
C ARG A 439 -32.12 -3.54 4.47
N GLU A 440 -31.52 -4.72 4.40
CA GLU A 440 -31.12 -5.47 5.59
C GLU A 440 -29.86 -4.83 6.19
N THR A 441 -29.89 -4.56 7.50
CA THR A 441 -28.77 -3.91 8.17
C THR A 441 -27.77 -4.97 8.59
N LEU A 442 -26.96 -5.43 7.64
CA LEU A 442 -25.85 -6.33 7.94
C LEU A 442 -24.83 -5.62 8.84
N THR A 443 -24.21 -6.37 9.74
CA THR A 443 -23.22 -5.89 10.70
C THR A 443 -21.93 -5.54 9.96
N GLY A 444 -21.46 -4.29 10.11
CA GLY A 444 -20.15 -3.86 9.58
C GLY A 444 -18.95 -4.40 10.38
N PRO A 445 -17.72 -4.25 9.85
CA PRO A 445 -16.51 -4.85 10.40
C PRO A 445 -16.16 -4.36 11.82
N GLU A 446 -16.35 -3.06 12.11
CA GLU A 446 -16.08 -2.49 13.45
C GLU A 446 -16.97 -3.14 14.52
N ARG A 447 -18.27 -3.30 14.22
CA ARG A 447 -19.23 -3.92 15.13
C ARG A 447 -18.97 -5.42 15.28
N ALA A 448 -18.64 -6.12 14.19
CA ALA A 448 -18.27 -7.54 14.23
C ALA A 448 -17.06 -7.79 15.15
N MET A 449 -16.03 -6.95 15.08
CA MET A 449 -14.89 -6.99 16.01
C MET A 449 -15.27 -6.67 17.47
N GLY A 450 -16.35 -5.92 17.68
CA GLY A 450 -16.96 -5.76 19.00
C GLY A 450 -17.60 -7.05 19.51
N ILE A 451 -18.37 -7.73 18.66
CA ILE A 451 -19.03 -9.01 18.98
C ILE A 451 -18.01 -10.10 19.27
N ALA A 452 -16.98 -10.24 18.44
CA ALA A 452 -15.90 -11.22 18.67
C ALA A 452 -15.20 -11.03 20.03
N ARG A 453 -15.13 -9.78 20.54
CA ARG A 453 -14.59 -9.51 21.88
C ARG A 453 -15.57 -9.86 22.99
N SER A 454 -16.88 -9.73 22.76
CA SER A 454 -17.88 -10.10 23.77
C SER A 454 -18.09 -11.60 23.92
N GLU A 455 -17.80 -12.39 22.87
CA GLU A 455 -17.86 -13.85 22.93
C GLU A 455 -16.97 -14.45 24.02
N ASP A 456 -15.82 -13.83 24.28
CA ASP A 456 -14.91 -14.27 25.34
C ASP A 456 -14.64 -13.13 26.34
N SER A 457 -15.44 -13.13 27.40
CA SER A 457 -15.27 -12.23 28.55
C SER A 457 -14.04 -12.53 29.42
N GLN A 458 -13.45 -13.72 29.30
CA GLN A 458 -12.27 -14.14 30.07
C GLN A 458 -10.97 -13.65 29.42
N THR A 459 -11.01 -13.38 28.11
CA THR A 459 -9.86 -12.80 27.40
C THR A 459 -9.59 -11.36 27.84
N ASN A 460 -8.33 -11.11 28.19
CA ASN A 460 -7.85 -9.79 28.61
C ASN A 460 -7.55 -8.88 27.39
N TRP A 461 -8.62 -8.43 26.73
CA TRP A 461 -8.58 -7.60 25.53
C TRP A 461 -7.80 -6.29 25.71
N GLY A 462 -6.98 -5.94 24.71
CA GLY A 462 -6.15 -4.73 24.68
C GLY A 462 -4.93 -4.77 25.60
N ARG A 463 -4.83 -5.73 26.54
CA ARG A 463 -3.64 -5.94 27.37
C ARG A 463 -2.81 -7.12 26.90
N ASN A 464 -3.45 -8.27 26.72
CA ASN A 464 -2.77 -9.49 26.29
C ASN A 464 -3.15 -9.88 24.87
N PHE A 465 -4.39 -9.59 24.45
CA PHE A 465 -4.92 -10.01 23.15
C PHE A 465 -5.58 -8.87 22.39
N VAL A 466 -5.53 -8.96 21.07
CA VAL A 466 -6.19 -8.05 20.13
C VAL A 466 -6.92 -8.85 19.06
N VAL A 467 -8.01 -8.28 18.56
CA VAL A 467 -8.69 -8.74 17.35
C VAL A 467 -8.13 -7.97 16.15
N THR A 468 -7.85 -8.65 15.04
CA THR A 468 -7.35 -8.02 13.81
C THR A 468 -7.97 -8.62 12.56
N GLU A 469 -7.88 -7.85 11.46
CA GLU A 469 -8.28 -8.25 10.10
C GLU A 469 -9.65 -8.93 10.03
N PRO A 470 -10.77 -8.19 10.14
CA PRO A 470 -12.11 -8.73 9.91
C PRO A 470 -12.28 -9.02 8.42
N VAL A 471 -11.82 -10.19 7.98
CA VAL A 471 -11.86 -10.58 6.57
C VAL A 471 -13.27 -11.08 6.24
N PRO A 472 -13.95 -10.53 5.22
CA PRO A 472 -15.20 -11.10 4.72
C PRO A 472 -15.01 -12.52 4.22
N THR A 473 -15.81 -13.46 4.73
CA THR A 473 -15.82 -14.86 4.34
C THR A 473 -17.26 -15.29 4.16
N ILE A 474 -17.56 -15.99 3.08
CA ILE A 474 -18.93 -16.39 2.74
C ILE A 474 -19.06 -17.89 2.93
N VAL A 475 -20.07 -18.27 3.70
CA VAL A 475 -20.37 -19.65 4.11
C VAL A 475 -21.88 -19.84 4.01
N ASP A 476 -22.31 -20.83 3.23
CA ASP A 476 -23.74 -21.15 3.03
C ASP A 476 -24.60 -19.92 2.67
N GLU A 477 -24.14 -19.12 1.70
CA GLU A 477 -24.78 -17.87 1.24
C GLU A 477 -24.80 -16.70 2.25
N ASP A 478 -24.35 -16.92 3.48
CA ASP A 478 -24.26 -15.89 4.52
C ASP A 478 -22.88 -15.23 4.54
N LEU A 479 -22.86 -13.91 4.83
CA LEU A 479 -21.63 -13.17 5.09
C LEU A 479 -21.19 -13.37 6.55
N TRP A 480 -19.97 -13.85 6.73
CA TRP A 480 -19.30 -13.96 8.02
C TRP A 480 -18.03 -13.10 8.05
N TRP A 481 -17.80 -12.44 9.18
CA TRP A 481 -16.55 -11.75 9.45
C TRP A 481 -15.57 -12.71 10.10
N HIS A 482 -14.55 -13.11 9.37
CA HIS A 482 -13.46 -13.97 9.86
C HIS A 482 -12.39 -13.12 10.54
N ILE A 483 -12.48 -13.04 11.87
CA ILE A 483 -11.65 -12.21 12.74
C ILE A 483 -10.55 -13.06 13.39
N LYS A 484 -9.34 -12.51 13.48
CA LYS A 484 -8.17 -13.20 14.04
C LYS A 484 -7.88 -12.68 15.43
N VAL A 485 -7.71 -13.59 16.39
CA VAL A 485 -7.29 -13.25 17.76
C VAL A 485 -5.82 -13.57 17.90
N SER A 486 -5.04 -12.55 18.26
CA SER A 486 -3.59 -12.67 18.44
C SER A 486 -3.16 -12.04 19.76
N PRO A 487 -2.05 -12.50 20.36
CA PRO A 487 -1.42 -11.76 21.44
C PRO A 487 -1.00 -10.36 20.96
N VAL A 488 -0.88 -9.40 21.88
CA VAL A 488 -0.51 -8.00 21.53
C VAL A 488 0.88 -7.86 20.91
N ASP A 489 1.74 -8.87 21.05
CA ASP A 489 3.06 -8.93 20.42
C ASP A 489 3.03 -9.60 19.03
N PHE A 490 1.87 -10.09 18.59
CA PHE A 490 1.63 -10.74 17.30
C PHE A 490 2.53 -11.96 17.04
N THR A 491 2.93 -12.67 18.09
CA THR A 491 3.77 -13.86 17.95
C THR A 491 3.01 -15.10 17.46
N ASP A 492 1.67 -15.08 17.51
CA ASP A 492 0.84 -16.19 17.05
C ASP A 492 -0.61 -15.76 16.74
N VAL A 493 -1.38 -16.67 16.14
CA VAL A 493 -2.86 -16.61 16.09
C VAL A 493 -3.38 -17.64 17.09
N THR A 494 -4.03 -17.20 18.16
CA THR A 494 -4.52 -18.15 19.18
C THR A 494 -5.83 -18.81 18.80
N ARG A 495 -6.68 -18.11 18.04
CA ARG A 495 -7.95 -18.61 17.51
C ARG A 495 -8.51 -17.67 16.45
N ASN A 496 -9.46 -18.18 15.68
CA ASN A 496 -10.30 -17.41 14.79
C ASN A 496 -11.71 -17.28 15.37
N VAL A 497 -12.38 -16.17 15.10
CA VAL A 497 -13.78 -15.96 15.45
C VAL A 497 -14.52 -15.57 14.19
N PHE A 498 -15.54 -16.34 13.82
CA PHE A 498 -16.46 -16.02 12.75
C PHE A 498 -17.69 -15.34 13.33
N VAL A 499 -18.07 -14.17 12.81
CA VAL A 499 -19.27 -13.44 13.25
C VAL A 499 -20.22 -13.29 12.07
N ASN A 500 -21.43 -13.83 12.16
CA ASN A 500 -22.46 -13.71 11.12
C ASN A 500 -22.89 -12.25 11.01
N ALA A 501 -22.92 -11.71 9.80
CA ALA A 501 -23.25 -10.31 9.57
C ALA A 501 -24.72 -10.01 9.84
N ASP A 502 -25.64 -10.94 9.61
CA ASP A 502 -27.08 -10.77 9.82
C ASP A 502 -27.47 -11.10 11.27
N SER A 503 -27.25 -12.33 11.71
CA SER A 503 -27.69 -12.82 13.03
C SER A 503 -26.88 -12.25 14.19
N GLY A 504 -25.63 -11.85 13.93
CA GLY A 504 -24.66 -11.47 14.96
C GLY A 504 -24.17 -12.64 15.81
N ALA A 505 -24.52 -13.89 15.46
CA ALA A 505 -23.96 -15.08 16.07
C ALA A 505 -22.45 -15.13 15.85
N ALA A 506 -21.74 -15.73 16.79
CA ALA A 506 -20.31 -15.83 16.69
C ALA A 506 -19.78 -17.19 17.15
N ILE A 507 -18.83 -17.72 16.40
CA ILE A 507 -18.28 -19.06 16.57
C ILE A 507 -16.76 -18.93 16.60
N ALA A 508 -16.15 -19.37 17.71
CA ALA A 508 -14.70 -19.44 17.85
C ALA A 508 -14.21 -20.81 17.40
N VAL A 509 -13.15 -20.83 16.60
CA VAL A 509 -12.44 -22.04 16.18
C VAL A 509 -10.95 -21.88 16.44
N GLU A 510 -10.30 -22.95 16.88
CA GLU A 510 -8.91 -22.89 17.34
C GLU A 510 -7.97 -23.57 16.34
N THR A 511 -8.48 -24.54 15.55
CA THR A 511 -7.64 -25.34 14.64
C THR A 511 -7.87 -25.05 13.17
N ASP A 512 -6.89 -25.41 12.34
CA ASP A 512 -6.99 -25.35 10.89
C ASP A 512 -8.15 -26.20 10.34
N ASN A 513 -8.35 -27.39 10.91
CA ASN A 513 -9.42 -28.31 10.49
C ASN A 513 -10.81 -27.75 10.80
N GLU A 514 -11.00 -27.18 11.99
CA GLU A 514 -12.25 -26.51 12.37
C GLU A 514 -12.52 -25.31 11.47
N THR A 515 -11.49 -24.50 11.18
CA THR A 515 -11.63 -23.35 10.28
C THR A 515 -12.10 -23.78 8.89
N ARG A 516 -11.47 -24.82 8.31
CA ARG A 516 -11.85 -25.36 7.00
C ARG A 516 -13.21 -26.03 7.01
N ALA A 517 -13.57 -26.71 8.10
CA ALA A 517 -14.89 -27.32 8.28
C ALA A 517 -15.98 -26.25 8.38
N PHE A 518 -15.74 -25.17 9.11
CA PHE A 518 -16.64 -24.02 9.17
C PHE A 518 -16.86 -23.40 7.79
N ILE A 519 -15.78 -23.11 7.05
CA ILE A 519 -15.89 -22.49 5.71
C ILE A 519 -16.61 -23.40 4.71
N ARG A 520 -16.53 -24.73 4.88
CA ARG A 520 -17.29 -25.70 4.06
C ARG A 520 -18.77 -25.79 4.42
N GLY A 521 -19.22 -25.16 5.50
CA GLY A 521 -20.58 -25.31 6.03
C GLY A 521 -20.80 -26.56 6.90
N ASP A 522 -19.74 -27.30 7.25
CA ASP A 522 -19.86 -28.52 8.07
C ASP A 522 -20.09 -28.21 9.56
N ILE A 523 -19.69 -27.01 10.00
CA ILE A 523 -19.89 -26.51 11.36
C ILE A 523 -20.80 -25.29 11.26
N ASN A 524 -21.94 -25.35 11.93
CA ASN A 524 -22.87 -24.23 12.09
C ASN A 524 -23.21 -23.99 13.57
N GLU A 525 -24.04 -22.97 13.82
CA GLU A 525 -24.52 -22.59 15.15
C GLU A 525 -25.10 -23.78 15.94
N SER A 526 -25.79 -24.71 15.26
CA SER A 526 -26.44 -25.86 15.91
C SER A 526 -25.48 -26.99 16.32
N THR A 527 -24.32 -27.11 15.66
CA THR A 527 -23.27 -28.09 16.00
C THR A 527 -22.43 -27.64 17.20
N THR A 528 -22.23 -26.34 17.40
CA THR A 528 -21.41 -25.82 18.51
C THR A 528 -22.14 -25.87 19.87
N ASP A 529 -23.48 -25.79 19.85
CA ASP A 529 -24.31 -26.02 21.04
C ASP A 529 -24.53 -27.51 21.35
N GLY A 530 -24.14 -28.42 20.45
CA GLY A 530 -24.46 -29.85 20.50
C GLY A 530 -23.37 -30.79 21.02
N ASP A 531 -22.08 -30.44 20.90
CA ASP A 531 -20.97 -31.38 21.14
C ASP A 531 -19.88 -30.82 22.08
N ARG A 532 -20.26 -29.98 23.07
CA ARG A 532 -19.53 -30.06 24.34
C ARG A 532 -19.96 -31.37 24.98
N ASP A 533 -19.24 -32.45 24.67
CA ASP A 533 -19.25 -33.71 25.42
C ASP A 533 -18.88 -33.39 26.88
N ASP A 534 -19.89 -32.97 27.62
CA ASP A 534 -19.96 -33.01 29.06
C ASP A 534 -20.00 -34.51 29.41
N GLU A 535 -18.83 -35.16 29.36
CA GLU A 535 -18.66 -36.46 30.01
C GLU A 535 -19.09 -36.28 31.47
N GLY A 536 -20.30 -36.76 31.74
CA GLY A 536 -21.16 -36.29 32.81
C GLY A 536 -20.44 -36.09 34.14
N ALA A 537 -20.49 -34.86 34.63
CA ALA A 537 -20.49 -34.64 36.06
C ALA A 537 -21.63 -35.48 36.67
N PRO A 538 -21.37 -36.30 37.71
CA PRO A 538 -22.45 -36.89 38.46
C PRO A 538 -23.37 -35.77 38.97
N ASP A 539 -24.68 -35.98 38.83
CA ASP A 539 -25.69 -35.13 39.45
C ASP A 539 -25.65 -35.35 40.97
N ASP A 540 -24.79 -34.60 41.66
CA ASP A 540 -24.85 -34.39 43.10
C ASP A 540 -24.99 -32.89 43.42
N GLY A 541 -26.20 -32.40 43.20
CA GLY A 541 -26.94 -31.51 44.11
C GLY A 541 -26.16 -30.42 44.86
N THR A 542 -26.50 -29.17 44.52
CA THR A 542 -26.33 -27.92 45.31
C THR A 542 -24.91 -27.41 45.55
N ASP A 543 -24.40 -26.57 44.64
CA ASP A 543 -23.62 -25.38 45.04
C ASP A 543 -23.61 -24.32 43.90
N SER A 544 -24.60 -23.43 43.87
CA SER A 544 -24.79 -22.40 42.82
C SER A 544 -23.82 -21.21 42.93
N ASP A 545 -22.67 -21.38 43.57
CA ASP A 545 -21.69 -20.32 43.86
C ASP A 545 -20.28 -20.65 43.36
N ILE A 546 -20.13 -21.73 42.60
CA ILE A 546 -18.87 -22.13 41.96
C ILE A 546 -18.79 -21.49 40.57
N ILE A 547 -17.75 -20.70 40.32
CA ILE A 547 -17.53 -19.98 39.06
C ILE A 547 -16.72 -20.83 38.08
N TYR A 548 -15.65 -21.50 38.56
CA TYR A 548 -14.83 -22.42 37.78
C TYR A 548 -14.08 -23.41 38.69
N TYR A 549 -13.50 -24.45 38.10
CA TYR A 549 -12.63 -25.40 38.80
C TYR A 549 -11.19 -25.24 38.35
N ILE A 550 -10.24 -25.25 39.28
CA ILE A 550 -8.83 -25.48 38.96
C ILE A 550 -8.61 -26.98 38.91
N VAL A 551 -8.17 -27.47 37.74
CA VAL A 551 -7.89 -28.89 37.51
C VAL A 551 -6.39 -29.12 37.66
N VAL A 552 -6.00 -29.97 38.60
CA VAL A 552 -4.62 -30.41 38.77
C VAL A 552 -4.46 -31.74 38.06
N THR A 553 -3.54 -31.82 37.11
CA THR A 553 -3.22 -33.04 36.36
C THR A 553 -1.86 -33.59 36.75
N ASN A 554 -1.71 -34.92 36.70
CA ASN A 554 -0.40 -35.55 36.85
C ASN A 554 0.43 -35.45 35.55
N GLN A 555 1.65 -35.98 35.58
CA GLN A 555 2.59 -35.95 34.43
C GLN A 555 2.09 -36.73 33.20
N THR A 556 1.06 -37.56 33.34
CA THR A 556 0.44 -38.32 32.26
C THR A 556 -0.85 -37.67 31.75
N GLY A 557 -1.22 -36.49 32.26
CA GLY A 557 -2.42 -35.75 31.85
C GLY A 557 -3.72 -36.17 32.54
N GLU A 558 -3.66 -37.08 33.52
CA GLU A 558 -4.83 -37.53 34.26
C GLU A 558 -5.15 -36.55 35.40
N VAL A 559 -6.43 -36.20 35.55
CA VAL A 559 -6.91 -35.28 36.59
C VAL A 559 -6.81 -35.92 37.97
N VAL A 560 -5.98 -35.35 38.83
CA VAL A 560 -5.78 -35.81 40.22
C VAL A 560 -6.55 -34.98 41.25
N GLU A 561 -6.88 -33.74 40.93
CA GLU A 561 -7.64 -32.86 41.84
C GLU A 561 -8.47 -31.83 41.06
N ARG A 562 -9.64 -31.48 41.58
CA ARG A 562 -10.47 -30.36 41.11
C ARG A 562 -10.80 -29.46 42.29
N ILE A 563 -10.30 -28.23 42.25
CA ILE A 563 -10.51 -27.24 43.32
C ILE A 563 -11.59 -26.26 42.85
N PRO A 564 -12.78 -26.23 43.49
CA PRO A 564 -13.83 -25.30 43.12
C PRO A 564 -13.48 -23.88 43.59
N VAL A 565 -13.60 -22.91 42.68
CA VAL A 565 -13.39 -21.49 42.95
C VAL A 565 -14.73 -20.78 43.00
N ARG A 566 -15.03 -20.15 44.14
CA ARG A 566 -16.30 -19.46 44.38
C ARG A 566 -16.21 -17.95 44.17
N SER A 567 -17.37 -17.31 44.08
CA SER A 567 -17.47 -15.86 43.94
C SER A 567 -16.76 -15.11 45.07
N GLY A 568 -15.88 -14.18 44.71
CA GLY A 568 -15.04 -13.42 45.65
C GLY A 568 -13.74 -14.11 46.10
N GLN A 569 -13.43 -15.29 45.57
CA GLN A 569 -12.11 -15.92 45.72
C GLN A 569 -11.20 -15.56 44.55
N ASP A 570 -9.94 -15.23 44.84
CA ASP A 570 -8.90 -14.99 43.84
C ASP A 570 -7.89 -16.15 43.87
N THR A 571 -7.34 -16.49 42.71
CA THR A 571 -6.48 -17.67 42.55
C THR A 571 -5.11 -17.29 42.02
N SER A 572 -4.07 -17.77 42.68
CA SER A 572 -2.68 -17.55 42.30
C SER A 572 -1.92 -18.87 42.36
N ILE A 573 -1.29 -19.25 41.25
CA ILE A 573 -0.36 -20.38 41.21
C ILE A 573 0.99 -19.86 41.70
N VAL A 574 1.56 -20.54 42.69
CA VAL A 574 2.80 -20.12 43.35
C VAL A 574 3.87 -21.19 43.20
N PRO A 575 5.17 -20.81 43.14
CA PRO A 575 6.25 -21.78 43.18
C PRO A 575 6.19 -22.65 44.45
N PRO A 576 6.72 -23.88 44.44
CA PRO A 576 6.73 -24.77 45.61
C PRO A 576 7.41 -24.17 46.84
N ASP A 577 8.29 -23.20 46.62
CA ASP A 577 9.13 -22.57 47.64
C ASP A 577 8.51 -21.26 48.20
N ASP A 578 7.28 -20.91 47.79
CA ASP A 578 6.55 -19.73 48.26
C ASP A 578 6.04 -19.95 49.70
N ASP A 579 6.23 -18.95 50.57
CA ASP A 579 5.85 -18.99 51.99
C ASP A 579 4.35 -19.24 52.22
N ARG A 580 3.52 -19.10 51.18
CA ARG A 580 2.08 -19.41 51.21
C ARG A 580 1.77 -20.92 51.04
N VAL A 581 2.75 -21.75 50.70
CA VAL A 581 2.58 -23.20 50.55
C VAL A 581 2.67 -23.89 51.92
N THR A 582 1.53 -24.33 52.46
CA THR A 582 1.49 -25.21 53.63
C THR A 582 1.59 -26.68 53.22
N VAL A 583 2.76 -27.29 53.39
CA VAL A 583 2.94 -28.74 53.19
C VAL A 583 2.15 -29.49 54.27
N VAL A 584 0.99 -30.03 53.91
CA VAL A 584 0.25 -30.96 54.77
C VAL A 584 0.84 -32.36 54.56
N ASN A 585 1.69 -32.80 55.48
CA ASN A 585 2.17 -34.19 55.52
C ASN A 585 1.01 -35.12 55.91
N GLY A 586 0.22 -35.53 54.92
CA GLY A 586 -0.76 -36.61 55.02
C GLY A 586 -0.05 -37.96 54.98
N THR A 587 -0.17 -38.72 56.06
CA THR A 587 0.44 -40.03 56.30
C THR A 587 0.08 -41.06 55.21
N ALA A 588 1.00 -41.35 54.30
CA ALA A 588 0.98 -42.57 53.49
C ALA A 588 2.08 -43.51 53.97
N THR A 589 1.67 -44.66 54.50
CA THR A 589 2.52 -45.74 55.00
C THR A 589 3.39 -46.29 53.86
N ALA A 590 4.65 -45.87 53.79
CA ALA A 590 5.65 -46.52 52.96
C ALA A 590 6.26 -47.70 53.72
N THR A 591 5.94 -48.90 53.25
CA THR A 591 6.61 -50.14 53.63
C THR A 591 8.10 -50.01 53.28
N ASN A 592 8.95 -50.18 54.29
CA ASN A 592 10.40 -50.28 54.15
C ASN A 592 10.77 -51.30 53.07
N ASP A 593 11.60 -50.90 52.12
CA ASP A 593 12.64 -51.79 51.62
C ASP A 593 13.99 -51.08 51.64
N SER A 594 14.94 -51.76 52.27
CA SER A 594 16.24 -51.23 52.65
C SER A 594 17.25 -51.50 51.54
N ALA A 595 17.95 -50.47 51.06
CA ALA A 595 19.22 -50.66 50.38
C ALA A 595 20.17 -49.49 50.68
N THR A 596 21.00 -49.74 51.68
CA THR A 596 22.24 -49.04 52.03
C THR A 596 23.20 -48.93 50.85
N THR A 597 23.72 -47.73 50.55
CA THR A 597 25.13 -47.50 50.17
C THR A 597 25.44 -46.01 50.25
N THR A 598 25.92 -45.53 51.41
CA THR A 598 27.33 -45.15 51.72
C THR A 598 27.84 -43.91 50.99
N ASN A 599 28.11 -42.88 51.82
CA ASN A 599 28.88 -41.66 51.59
C ASN A 599 30.12 -41.82 50.70
N GLU A 600 30.43 -40.77 49.93
CA GLU A 600 31.75 -40.16 50.02
C GLU A 600 31.72 -38.64 49.75
N SER A 601 32.41 -37.95 50.65
CA SER A 601 32.74 -36.52 50.69
C SER A 601 33.77 -36.16 49.60
N THR A 602 33.85 -34.90 49.19
CA THR A 602 35.08 -34.05 49.20
C THR A 602 34.92 -32.78 48.32
N THR A 603 34.73 -31.64 48.99
CA THR A 603 35.50 -30.38 48.97
C THR A 603 36.00 -29.72 47.66
N ALA A 604 35.57 -28.45 47.51
CA ALA A 604 36.31 -27.20 47.17
C ALA A 604 37.21 -27.09 45.92
N ALA A 605 36.85 -26.14 45.05
CA ALA A 605 37.45 -24.80 44.95
C ALA A 605 36.50 -23.86 44.20
#